data_AF-A0A8A2VDF1-F1
#
_entry.id   AF-A0A8A2VDF1-F1
#
_cell.length_a   1.000
_cell.length_b   1.000
_cell.length_c   1.000
_cell.angle_alpha   90.00
_cell.angle_beta   90.00
_cell.angle_gamma   90.00
#
_symmetry.space_group_name_H-M   'P 1'
#
loop_
_entity.id
_entity.type
_entity.pdbx_description
1 polymer ?
#
loop_
_entity_poly.entity_id
_entity_poly.type
_entity_poly.pdbx_seq_one_letter_code
_entity_poly.pdbx_strand_id
1 'polypeptide(L)'
;MGSESGGRSYNLTEIFAIKFVLADVLIIAALLLAGPLYALGITALFVASTFLIWYLTRRSERADAERAAERAAEGDADADHAAEHDPVTRLQERYADGELSEAEFEAKLDRLIESNERADAAGVDTDELELERSR
;
A
#
# COMPACT_ATOMS: atom_id res chain seq x y z
N MET A 1 21.55 -27.31 -7.24
CA MET A 1 21.90 -26.22 -6.30
C MET A 1 21.24 -24.97 -6.84
N GLY A 2 20.31 -24.28 -6.21
CA GLY A 2 19.68 -24.41 -4.89
C GLY A 2 18.39 -23.57 -4.85
N SER A 3 17.46 -24.03 -4.03
CA SER A 3 16.39 -23.27 -3.36
C SER A 3 15.56 -22.27 -4.18
N GLU A 4 14.51 -22.76 -4.83
CA GLU A 4 13.28 -22.00 -4.98
C GLU A 4 12.58 -21.99 -3.62
N SER A 5 12.80 -20.91 -2.86
CA SER A 5 12.00 -20.60 -1.68
C SER A 5 10.57 -20.29 -2.14
N GLY A 6 9.74 -21.32 -2.22
CA GLY A 6 8.31 -21.18 -2.43
C GLY A 6 7.75 -20.25 -1.37
N GLY A 7 7.41 -19.02 -1.80
CA GLY A 7 6.68 -18.06 -1.00
C GLY A 7 5.36 -18.72 -0.61
N ARG A 8 5.31 -19.25 0.61
CA ARG A 8 4.11 -19.85 1.17
C ARG A 8 3.11 -18.72 1.32
N SER A 9 2.20 -18.60 0.35
CA SER A 9 1.01 -17.78 0.49
C SER A 9 0.18 -18.44 1.58
N TYR A 10 0.46 -18.06 2.83
CA TYR A 10 -0.30 -18.51 3.97
C TYR A 10 -1.73 -18.03 3.76
N ASN A 11 -2.60 -18.97 3.39
CA ASN A 11 -4.01 -18.69 3.24
C ASN A 11 -4.53 -18.18 4.60
N LEU A 12 -5.49 -17.25 4.59
CA LEU A 12 -6.06 -16.68 5.80
C LEU A 12 -6.50 -17.80 6.78
N THR A 13 -7.06 -18.87 6.23
CA THR A 13 -7.42 -20.10 6.94
C THR A 13 -6.24 -20.81 7.59
N GLU A 14 -5.07 -20.86 6.96
CA GLU A 14 -3.85 -21.45 7.53
C GLU A 14 -3.31 -20.61 8.69
N ILE A 15 -3.39 -19.28 8.58
CA ILE A 15 -3.03 -18.35 9.68
C ILE A 15 -3.97 -18.55 10.88
N PHE A 16 -5.28 -18.66 10.62
CA PHE A 16 -6.26 -18.95 11.66
C PHE A 16 -6.05 -20.33 12.28
N ALA A 17 -5.79 -21.36 11.47
CA ALA A 17 -5.52 -22.72 11.95
C ALA A 17 -4.26 -22.78 12.82
N ILE A 18 -3.16 -22.14 12.39
CA ILE A 18 -1.92 -22.08 13.16
C ILE A 18 -2.15 -21.36 14.49
N LYS A 19 -2.86 -20.23 14.49
CA LYS A 19 -3.21 -19.52 15.72
C LYS A 19 -4.06 -20.34 16.67
N PHE A 20 -5.04 -21.09 16.14
CA PHE A 20 -5.93 -21.93 16.93
C PHE A 20 -5.17 -23.09 17.60
N VAL A 21 -4.34 -23.80 16.82
CA VAL A 21 -3.49 -24.88 17.33
C VAL A 21 -2.50 -24.36 18.37
N LEU A 22 -1.88 -23.21 18.15
CA LEU A 22 -0.95 -22.61 19.10
C LEU A 22 -1.65 -22.22 20.41
N ALA A 23 -2.86 -21.66 20.31
CA ALA A 23 -3.67 -21.31 21.48
C ALA A 23 -4.03 -22.57 22.28
N ASP A 24 -4.49 -23.63 21.62
CA ASP A 24 -4.83 -24.90 22.27
C ASP A 24 -3.62 -25.53 22.96
N VAL A 25 -2.45 -25.54 22.31
CA VAL A 25 -1.21 -26.05 22.91
C VAL A 25 -0.83 -25.26 24.17
N LEU A 26 -0.93 -23.92 24.13
CA LEU A 26 -0.67 -23.08 25.29
C LEU A 26 -1.68 -23.33 26.43
N ILE A 27 -2.95 -23.50 26.12
CA ILE A 27 -4.01 -23.78 27.09
C ILE A 27 -3.78 -25.15 27.75
N ILE A 28 -3.47 -26.18 26.96
CA ILE A 28 -3.19 -27.53 27.48
C ILE A 28 -1.92 -27.52 28.34
N ALA A 29 -0.85 -26.85 27.90
CA ALA A 29 0.37 -26.71 28.69
C ALA A 29 0.11 -25.99 30.02
N ALA A 30 -0.70 -24.92 30.02
CA ALA A 30 -1.10 -24.20 31.22
C ALA A 30 -1.93 -25.07 32.18
N LEU A 31 -2.88 -25.85 31.65
CA LEU A 31 -3.68 -26.79 32.44
C LEU A 31 -2.82 -27.84 33.12
N LEU A 32 -1.80 -28.36 32.43
CA LEU A 32 -0.89 -29.39 32.94
C LEU A 32 0.10 -28.88 33.99
N LEU A 33 0.61 -27.65 33.84
CA LEU A 33 1.68 -27.12 34.70
C LEU A 33 1.20 -26.25 35.87
N ALA A 34 0.11 -25.50 35.69
CA ALA A 34 -0.27 -24.43 36.62
C ALA A 34 -1.64 -24.66 37.29
N GLY A 35 -2.44 -25.61 36.78
CA GLY A 35 -3.77 -25.92 37.29
C GLY A 35 -4.89 -25.06 36.67
N PRO A 36 -6.17 -25.39 36.94
CA PRO A 36 -7.31 -24.94 36.13
C PRO A 36 -7.52 -23.42 36.11
N LEU A 37 -7.20 -22.72 37.21
CA LEU A 37 -7.37 -21.28 37.34
C LEU A 37 -6.40 -20.48 36.44
N TYR A 38 -5.18 -20.98 36.28
CA TYR A 38 -4.18 -20.33 35.44
C TYR A 38 -4.47 -20.53 33.95
N ALA A 39 -4.99 -21.69 33.56
CA ALA A 39 -5.45 -21.92 32.20
C ALA A 39 -6.58 -20.96 31.81
N LEU A 40 -7.57 -20.78 32.69
CA LEU A 40 -8.65 -19.79 32.48
C LEU A 40 -8.08 -18.37 32.34
N GLY A 41 -7.09 -18.00 33.17
CA GLY A 41 -6.41 -16.72 33.07
C GLY A 41 -5.69 -16.52 31.73
N ILE A 42 -4.96 -17.53 31.25
CA ILE A 42 -4.21 -17.47 29.99
C ILE A 42 -5.17 -17.39 28.79
N THR A 43 -6.24 -18.17 28.77
CA THR A 43 -7.27 -18.09 27.72
C THR A 43 -7.92 -16.71 27.70
N ALA A 44 -8.28 -16.17 28.87
CA ALA A 44 -8.86 -14.84 28.97
C ALA A 44 -7.91 -13.75 28.44
N LEU A 45 -6.62 -13.83 28.76
CA LEU A 45 -5.60 -12.91 28.24
C LEU A 45 -5.43 -13.06 26.72
N PHE A 46 -5.47 -14.27 26.18
CA PHE A 46 -5.36 -14.50 24.74
C PHE A 46 -6.55 -13.91 23.98
N VAL A 47 -7.77 -14.09 24.49
CA VAL A 47 -8.99 -13.49 23.94
C VAL A 47 -8.92 -11.96 24.05
N ALA A 48 -8.55 -11.43 25.21
CA ALA A 48 -8.41 -9.98 25.41
C ALA A 48 -7.36 -9.37 24.49
N SER A 49 -6.20 -10.02 24.31
CA SER A 49 -5.15 -9.60 23.38
C SER A 49 -5.63 -9.59 21.94
N THR A 50 -6.33 -10.64 21.50
CA THR A 50 -6.91 -10.72 20.15
C THR A 50 -7.93 -9.61 19.92
N PHE A 51 -8.82 -9.36 20.89
CA PHE A 51 -9.82 -8.30 20.83
C PHE A 51 -9.18 -6.91 20.82
N LEU A 52 -8.14 -6.71 21.62
CA LEU A 52 -7.39 -5.45 21.68
C LEU A 52 -6.70 -5.16 20.34
N ILE A 53 -6.05 -6.15 19.73
CA ILE A 53 -5.43 -6.02 18.41
C ILE A 53 -6.49 -5.66 17.37
N TRP A 54 -7.61 -6.38 17.34
CA TRP A 54 -8.72 -6.07 16.42
C TRP A 54 -9.27 -4.66 16.59
N TYR A 55 -9.45 -4.21 17.84
CA TYR A 55 -9.92 -2.86 18.15
C TYR A 55 -8.92 -1.79 17.70
N LEU A 56 -7.63 -2.01 17.93
CA LEU A 56 -6.57 -1.10 17.52
C LEU A 56 -6.41 -1.04 16.00
N THR A 57 -6.46 -2.18 15.30
CA THR A 57 -6.41 -2.24 13.83
C THR A 57 -7.61 -1.53 13.21
N ARG A 58 -8.83 -1.77 13.73
CA ARG A 58 -10.02 -1.08 13.23
C ARG A 58 -9.98 0.43 13.49
N ARG A 59 -9.31 0.87 14.55
CA ARG A 59 -9.07 2.29 14.82
C ARG A 59 -8.01 2.88 13.90
N SER A 60 -6.94 2.14 13.60
CA SER A 60 -5.90 2.59 12.67
C SER A 60 -6.45 2.71 11.25
N GLU A 61 -7.24 1.74 10.77
CA GLU A 61 -7.90 1.81 9.45
C GLU A 61 -8.74 3.07 9.27
N ARG A 62 -9.47 3.49 10.31
CA ARG A 62 -10.24 4.76 10.30
C ARG A 62 -9.33 5.98 10.28
N ALA A 63 -8.29 5.98 11.10
CA ALA A 63 -7.33 7.08 11.13
C ALA A 63 -6.52 7.19 9.82
N ASP A 64 -6.25 6.08 9.16
CA ASP A 64 -5.55 6.05 7.88
C ASP A 64 -6.48 6.50 6.74
N ALA A 65 -7.77 6.15 6.80
CA ALA A 65 -8.78 6.66 5.88
C ALA A 65 -8.99 8.19 6.03
N GLU A 66 -9.01 8.70 7.27
CA GLU A 66 -9.08 10.15 7.54
C GLU A 66 -7.84 10.88 7.00
N ARG A 67 -6.64 10.35 7.23
CA ARG A 67 -5.40 10.92 6.67
C ARG A 67 -5.30 10.80 5.15
N ALA A 68 -5.90 9.78 4.56
CA ALA A 68 -5.97 9.66 3.10
C ALA A 68 -6.94 10.69 2.51
N ALA A 69 -8.06 10.96 3.19
CA ALA A 69 -9.00 12.01 2.81
C ALA A 69 -8.40 13.41 2.98
N GLU A 70 -7.64 13.67 4.05
CA GLU A 70 -6.91 14.92 4.26
C GLU A 70 -5.84 15.14 3.17
N ARG A 71 -5.05 14.11 2.83
CA ARG A 71 -4.08 14.20 1.73
C ARG A 71 -4.73 14.36 0.36
N ALA A 72 -5.91 13.81 0.13
CA ALA A 72 -6.66 14.04 -1.10
C ALA A 72 -7.20 15.48 -1.17
N ALA A 73 -7.60 16.05 -0.04
CA ALA A 73 -8.06 17.44 0.04
C ALA A 73 -6.91 18.46 -0.05
N GLU A 74 -5.75 18.16 0.53
CA GLU A 74 -4.52 18.97 0.36
C GLU A 74 -3.93 18.78 -1.04
N GLY A 75 -4.01 17.57 -1.59
CA GLY A 75 -3.61 17.24 -2.95
C GLY A 75 -4.46 17.93 -4.02
N ASP A 76 -5.72 18.28 -3.74
CA ASP A 76 -6.58 19.03 -4.67
C ASP A 76 -6.16 20.52 -4.78
N ALA A 77 -5.54 21.07 -3.73
CA ALA A 77 -5.02 22.44 -3.75
C ALA A 77 -3.66 22.56 -4.46
N ASP A 78 -2.85 21.49 -4.47
CA ASP A 78 -1.61 21.40 -5.27
C ASP A 78 -1.85 20.78 -6.67
N ALA A 79 -2.90 19.98 -6.86
CA ALA A 79 -3.23 19.37 -8.16
C ALA A 79 -3.71 20.41 -9.17
N ASP A 80 -4.33 21.50 -8.76
CA ASP A 80 -4.69 22.58 -9.70
C ASP A 80 -3.44 23.30 -10.26
N HIS A 81 -2.28 23.18 -9.58
CA HIS A 81 -0.98 23.65 -10.09
C HIS A 81 -0.11 22.56 -10.72
N ALA A 82 -0.24 21.28 -10.30
CA ALA A 82 0.54 20.16 -10.84
C ALA A 82 -0.12 19.44 -12.03
N ALA A 83 -1.46 19.48 -12.18
CA ALA A 83 -2.18 18.95 -13.34
C ALA A 83 -1.85 19.72 -14.63
N GLU A 84 -1.37 20.95 -14.50
CA GLU A 84 -0.84 21.71 -15.63
C GLU A 84 0.53 21.16 -16.11
N HIS A 85 1.25 20.42 -15.26
CA HIS A 85 2.62 19.98 -15.47
C HIS A 85 2.83 18.48 -15.78
N ASP A 86 1.88 17.58 -15.48
CA ASP A 86 2.05 16.15 -15.79
C ASP A 86 1.31 15.70 -17.07
N PRO A 87 2.03 15.48 -18.20
CA PRO A 87 1.43 15.04 -19.46
C PRO A 87 0.78 13.65 -19.39
N VAL A 88 1.18 12.79 -18.43
CA VAL A 88 0.59 11.44 -18.26
C VAL A 88 -0.81 11.56 -17.67
N THR A 89 -0.98 12.40 -16.65
CA THR A 89 -2.27 12.60 -15.96
C THR A 89 -3.36 13.10 -16.92
N ARG A 90 -3.05 14.06 -17.81
CA ARG A 90 -3.99 14.50 -18.86
C ARG A 90 -4.35 13.42 -19.88
N LEU A 91 -3.44 12.48 -20.15
CA LEU A 91 -3.71 11.38 -21.08
C LEU A 91 -4.65 10.34 -20.47
N GLN A 92 -4.53 10.09 -19.15
CA GLN A 92 -5.40 9.18 -18.41
C GLN A 92 -6.83 9.72 -18.27
N GLU A 93 -6.98 11.02 -18.01
CA GLU A 93 -8.29 11.68 -17.90
C GLU A 93 -9.10 11.52 -19.20
N ARG A 94 -8.47 11.76 -20.35
CA ARG A 94 -9.12 11.62 -21.67
C ARG A 94 -9.46 10.18 -22.06
N TYR A 95 -8.71 9.20 -21.55
CA TYR A 95 -9.06 7.79 -21.70
C TYR A 95 -10.28 7.44 -20.84
N ALA A 96 -10.34 7.94 -19.59
CA ALA A 96 -11.47 7.75 -18.70
C ALA A 96 -12.76 8.39 -19.23
N ASP A 97 -12.65 9.55 -19.88
CA ASP A 97 -13.77 10.22 -20.57
C ASP A 97 -14.19 9.53 -21.88
N GLY A 98 -13.44 8.52 -22.33
CA GLY A 98 -13.70 7.79 -23.57
C GLY A 98 -13.38 8.57 -24.85
N GLU A 99 -12.69 9.71 -24.74
CA GLU A 99 -12.21 10.50 -25.89
C GLU A 99 -11.01 9.86 -26.60
N LEU A 100 -10.41 8.86 -25.98
CA LEU A 100 -9.24 8.17 -26.47
C LEU A 100 -9.48 6.65 -26.41
N SER A 101 -9.29 5.97 -27.52
CA SER A 101 -9.30 4.50 -27.51
C SER A 101 -8.06 3.94 -26.81
N GLU A 102 -8.15 2.71 -26.31
CA GLU A 102 -7.04 2.02 -25.64
C GLU A 102 -5.77 1.98 -26.51
N ALA A 103 -5.92 1.67 -27.80
CA ALA A 103 -4.80 1.64 -28.74
C ALA A 103 -4.14 3.02 -28.95
N GLU A 104 -4.93 4.11 -28.90
CA GLU A 104 -4.40 5.47 -29.01
C GLU A 104 -3.78 5.97 -27.69
N PHE A 105 -4.27 5.46 -26.56
CA PHE A 105 -3.68 5.69 -25.24
C PHE A 105 -2.29 5.05 -25.16
N GLU A 106 -2.19 3.75 -25.47
CA GLU A 106 -0.92 3.02 -25.47
C GLU A 106 0.11 3.67 -26.40
N ALA A 107 -0.27 3.99 -27.65
CA ALA A 107 0.64 4.62 -28.60
C ALA A 107 1.15 6.00 -28.17
N LYS A 108 0.33 6.77 -27.44
CA LYS A 108 0.72 8.08 -26.92
C LYS A 108 1.54 7.96 -25.63
N LEU A 109 1.23 6.98 -24.78
CA LEU A 109 1.96 6.69 -23.56
C LEU A 109 3.38 6.20 -23.88
N ASP A 110 3.52 5.27 -24.82
CA ASP A 110 4.84 4.79 -25.27
C ASP A 110 5.71 5.93 -25.81
N ARG A 111 5.12 6.83 -26.61
CA ARG A 111 5.84 8.01 -27.11
C ARG A 111 6.30 8.93 -25.98
N LEU A 112 5.47 9.09 -24.95
CA LEU A 112 5.78 9.95 -23.81
C LEU A 112 6.91 9.36 -22.96
N ILE A 113 6.89 8.04 -22.74
CA ILE A 113 7.97 7.30 -22.07
C ILE A 113 9.27 7.42 -22.86
N GLU A 114 9.25 7.15 -24.16
CA GLU A 114 10.44 7.25 -25.03
C GLU A 114 11.02 8.67 -25.05
N SER A 115 10.16 9.70 -25.04
CA SER A 115 10.59 11.09 -24.98
C SER A 115 11.24 11.43 -23.63
N ASN A 116 10.70 10.91 -22.52
CA ASN A 116 11.24 11.12 -21.19
C ASN A 116 12.60 10.43 -21.03
N GLU A 117 12.70 9.16 -21.45
CA GLU A 117 13.96 8.42 -21.47
C GLU A 117 15.04 9.11 -22.32
N ARG A 118 14.64 9.71 -23.46
CA ARG A 118 15.55 10.50 -24.30
C ARG A 118 15.98 11.80 -23.60
N ALA A 119 15.10 12.46 -22.87
CA ALA A 119 15.42 13.67 -22.11
C ALA A 119 16.39 13.36 -20.95
N ASP A 120 16.11 12.28 -20.21
CA ASP A 120 16.96 11.76 -19.14
C ASP A 120 18.35 11.37 -19.66
N ALA A 121 18.41 10.66 -20.80
CA ALA A 121 19.66 10.26 -21.43
C ALA A 121 20.46 11.44 -22.00
N ALA A 122 19.78 12.52 -22.39
CA ALA A 122 20.42 13.74 -22.87
C ALA A 122 20.91 14.64 -21.72
N GLY A 123 20.63 14.27 -20.45
CA GLY A 123 21.03 15.07 -19.28
C GLY A 123 20.50 16.49 -19.33
N VAL A 124 19.38 16.71 -20.04
CA VAL A 124 18.75 18.03 -20.12
C VAL A 124 17.92 18.19 -18.86
N ASP A 125 18.62 18.55 -17.79
CA ASP A 125 18.02 19.18 -16.64
C ASP A 125 17.46 20.52 -17.16
N THR A 126 16.16 20.56 -17.45
CA THR A 126 15.48 21.79 -17.93
C THR A 126 15.57 22.94 -16.93
N ASP A 127 16.10 22.69 -15.73
CA ASP A 127 16.43 23.68 -14.72
C ASP A 127 17.56 24.64 -15.14
N GLU A 128 18.41 24.30 -16.11
CA GLU A 128 19.54 25.16 -16.52
C GLU A 128 19.15 26.27 -17.52
N LEU A 129 17.96 26.21 -18.14
CA LEU A 129 17.53 27.19 -19.16
C LEU A 129 16.98 28.51 -18.58
N GLU A 130 16.76 28.63 -17.26
CA GLU A 130 16.33 29.88 -16.63
C GLU A 130 17.48 30.86 -16.32
N LEU A 131 18.74 30.40 -16.30
CA LEU A 131 19.87 31.24 -15.88
C LEU A 131 20.45 32.14 -16.99
N GLU A 132 20.20 31.85 -18.27
CA GLU A 132 20.87 32.55 -19.38
C GLU A 132 20.12 33.79 -19.91
N ARG A 133 18.86 34.03 -19.51
CA ARG A 133 18.12 35.26 -19.90
C ARG A 133 18.45 36.49 -19.06
N SER A 134 19.37 36.39 -18.09
CA SER A 134 19.64 37.43 -17.09
C SER A 134 21.02 38.08 -17.15
N ARG A 135 21.72 38.05 -18.28
CA ARG A 135 22.98 38.81 -18.43
C ARG A 135 23.12 39.58 -19.73
#